data_AF-A0A1B5ZA10-F1
#
_entry.id   AF-A0A1B5ZA10-F1
#
_cell.length_a   1.000
_cell.length_b   1.000
_cell.length_c   1.000
_cell.angle_alpha   90.00
_cell.angle_beta   90.00
_cell.angle_gamma   90.00
#
_symmetry.space_group_name_H-M   'P 1'
#
loop_
_entity.id
_entity.type
_entity.pdbx_description
1 polymer ?
#
loop_
_entity_poly.entity_id
_entity_poly.type
_entity_poly.pdbx_seq_one_letter_code
_entity_poly.pdbx_strand_id
1 'polypeptide(L)'
;GSITSWKDLCKQFTSHFTASRKHPKTEANLEAVRQGPNETLRSYIERFNKEAVQVDVTDDMKKYLMRKNLRDGTKFKEMVAIEKPATWDEILHKAQAYMQFEEETMADAMRHTRADDN
;
A
#
# COMPACT_ATOMS: atom_id res chain seq x y z
N GLY A 1 -4.65 39.41 -2.10
CA GLY A 1 -3.48 40.28 -1.87
C GLY A 1 -3.14 40.98 -3.16
N SER A 2 -2.78 42.26 -3.14
CA SER A 2 -2.36 43.00 -4.32
C SER A 2 -0.85 42.84 -4.54
N ILE A 3 -0.40 42.64 -5.78
CA ILE A 3 1.03 42.52 -6.13
C ILE A 3 1.52 43.91 -6.50
N THR A 4 2.35 44.50 -5.65
CA THR A 4 2.81 45.89 -5.81
C THR A 4 4.20 46.02 -6.41
N SER A 5 4.93 44.92 -6.61
CA SER A 5 6.26 44.94 -7.20
C SER A 5 6.63 43.60 -7.85
N TRP A 6 7.60 43.63 -8.78
CA TRP A 6 8.20 42.42 -9.35
C TRP A 6 8.82 41.51 -8.28
N LYS A 7 9.35 42.10 -7.21
CA LYS A 7 9.90 41.37 -6.06
C LYS A 7 8.81 40.63 -5.28
N ASP A 8 7.63 41.23 -5.14
CA ASP A 8 6.46 40.57 -4.53
C ASP A 8 5.92 39.45 -5.41
N LEU A 9 5.94 39.64 -6.73
CA LEU A 9 5.59 38.59 -7.69
C LEU A 9 6.55 37.41 -7.59
N CYS A 10 7.87 37.64 -7.61
CA CYS A 10 8.86 36.57 -7.44
C CYS A 10 8.70 35.88 -6.08
N LYS A 11 8.46 36.61 -4.99
CA LYS A 11 8.22 36.01 -3.67
C LYS A 11 6.97 35.13 -3.66
N GLN A 12 5.84 35.61 -4.20
CA GLN A 12 4.61 34.82 -4.24
C GLN A 12 4.75 33.62 -5.18
N PHE A 13 5.38 33.79 -6.34
CA PHE A 13 5.64 32.70 -7.28
C PHE A 13 6.56 31.65 -6.68
N THR A 14 7.69 32.04 -6.08
CA THR A 14 8.58 31.11 -5.38
C THR A 14 7.88 30.43 -4.22
N SER A 15 7.12 31.16 -3.39
CA SER A 15 6.36 30.59 -2.27
C SER A 15 5.29 29.61 -2.73
N HIS A 16 4.55 29.91 -3.79
CA HIS A 16 3.57 29.00 -4.38
C HIS A 16 4.25 27.78 -5.02
N PHE A 17 5.39 27.98 -5.66
CA PHE A 17 6.13 26.91 -6.33
C PHE A 17 6.80 25.97 -5.32
N THR A 18 7.43 26.47 -4.25
CA THR A 18 7.97 25.63 -3.18
C THR A 18 6.86 24.98 -2.35
N ALA A 19 5.72 25.65 -2.12
CA ALA A 19 4.56 25.04 -1.47
C ALA A 19 3.88 23.96 -2.35
N SER A 20 3.98 24.06 -3.68
CA SER A 20 3.46 23.06 -4.63
C SER A 20 4.34 21.84 -4.81
N ARG A 21 5.59 21.87 -4.35
CA ARG A 21 6.46 20.70 -4.33
C ARG A 21 5.91 19.74 -3.28
N LYS A 22 5.22 18.69 -3.73
CA LYS A 22 4.95 17.52 -2.89
C LYS A 22 6.29 17.10 -2.29
N HIS A 23 6.37 17.11 -0.96
CA HIS A 23 7.56 16.61 -0.28
C HIS A 23 7.83 15.20 -0.81
N PRO A 24 9.09 14.87 -1.16
CA PRO A 24 9.43 13.52 -1.58
C PRO A 24 8.92 12.52 -0.53
N LYS A 25 8.22 11.48 -0.96
CA LYS A 25 7.82 10.43 -0.03
C LYS A 25 9.06 9.66 0.39
N THR A 26 9.08 9.30 1.66
CA THR A 26 10.21 8.68 2.35
C THR A 26 9.90 7.21 2.67
N GLU A 27 10.92 6.46 3.08
CA GLU A 27 10.75 5.10 3.61
C GLU A 27 9.67 5.03 4.71
N ALA A 28 9.62 6.04 5.58
CA ALA A 28 8.62 6.12 6.65
C ALA A 28 7.18 6.18 6.11
N ASN A 29 6.96 6.79 4.93
CA ASN A 29 5.66 6.78 4.28
C ASN A 29 5.27 5.38 3.82
N LEU A 30 6.23 4.62 3.27
CA LEU A 30 6.00 3.24 2.86
C LEU A 30 5.81 2.31 4.06
N GLU A 31 6.58 2.49 5.13
CA GLU A 31 6.46 1.73 6.38
C GLU A 31 5.09 1.93 7.04
N ALA A 32 4.50 3.13 6.91
CA ALA A 32 3.16 3.42 7.43
C ALA A 32 2.03 2.66 6.70
N VAL A 33 2.27 2.11 5.51
CA VAL A 33 1.28 1.33 4.75
C VAL A 33 1.15 -0.07 5.35
N ARG A 34 0.37 -0.21 6.41
CA ARG A 34 0.02 -1.49 7.04
C ARG A 34 -1.31 -2.04 6.51
N GLN A 35 -1.43 -3.36 6.42
CA GLN A 35 -2.69 -4.02 6.07
C GLN A 35 -3.68 -3.86 7.22
N GLY A 36 -4.87 -3.33 6.92
CA GLY A 36 -5.92 -3.09 7.91
C GLY A 36 -6.63 -4.35 8.40
N PRO A 37 -7.34 -4.30 9.55
CA PRO A 37 -7.98 -5.46 10.19
C PRO A 37 -9.04 -6.14 9.33
N ASN A 38 -9.73 -5.40 8.46
CA ASN A 38 -10.75 -5.91 7.52
C ASN A 38 -10.36 -5.67 6.06
N GLU A 39 -9.09 -5.38 5.81
CA GLU A 39 -8.61 -5.11 4.47
C GLU A 39 -8.20 -6.41 3.77
N THR A 40 -8.67 -6.57 2.54
CA THR A 40 -8.28 -7.67 1.67
C THR A 40 -6.81 -7.55 1.24
N LEU A 41 -6.19 -8.67 0.88
CA LEU A 41 -4.81 -8.65 0.39
C LEU A 41 -4.66 -7.78 -0.87
N ARG A 42 -5.66 -7.81 -1.77
CA ARG A 42 -5.69 -7.00 -2.99
C ARG A 42 -5.63 -5.51 -2.69
N SER A 43 -6.54 -5.01 -1.85
CA SER A 43 -6.59 -3.58 -1.48
C SER A 43 -5.27 -3.12 -0.85
N TYR A 44 -4.71 -3.95 0.02
CA TYR A 44 -3.43 -3.65 0.66
C TYR A 44 -2.29 -3.53 -0.37
N ILE A 45 -2.15 -4.51 -1.26
CA ILE A 45 -1.07 -4.52 -2.27
C ILE A 45 -1.20 -3.33 -3.22
N GLU A 46 -2.42 -2.95 -3.62
CA GLU A 46 -2.66 -1.76 -4.44
C GLU A 46 -2.19 -0.47 -3.75
N ARG A 47 -2.51 -0.30 -2.46
CA ARG A 47 -2.03 0.85 -1.68
C ARG A 47 -0.52 0.83 -1.51
N PHE A 48 0.05 -0.33 -1.19
CA PHE A 48 1.49 -0.50 -1.02
C PHE A 48 2.24 -0.14 -2.30
N ASN A 49 1.83 -0.69 -3.44
CA ASN A 49 2.46 -0.41 -4.74
C ASN A 49 2.35 1.08 -5.12
N LYS A 50 1.19 1.71 -4.89
CA LYS A 50 0.98 3.14 -5.14
C LYS A 50 1.93 4.02 -4.33
N GLU A 51 2.25 3.62 -3.10
CA GLU A 51 3.19 4.32 -2.25
C GLU A 51 4.65 4.01 -2.63
N ALA A 52 4.95 2.74 -2.91
CA ALA A 52 6.29 2.26 -3.24
C ALA A 52 6.87 2.88 -4.52
N VAL A 53 6.05 3.17 -5.53
CA VAL A 53 6.52 3.85 -6.76
C VAL A 53 6.90 5.32 -6.53
N GLN A 54 6.57 5.89 -5.37
CA GLN A 54 6.84 7.29 -5.04
C GLN A 54 8.02 7.47 -4.08
N VAL A 55 8.61 6.36 -3.60
CA VAL A 55 9.69 6.35 -2.60
C VAL A 55 10.95 5.77 -3.24
N ASP A 56 12.08 6.45 -3.03
CA ASP A 56 13.41 6.00 -3.48
C ASP A 56 14.05 5.07 -2.44
N VAL A 57 13.68 3.79 -2.48
CA VAL A 57 14.24 2.72 -1.63
C VAL A 57 14.52 1.47 -2.47
N THR A 58 15.44 0.62 -1.98
CA THR A 58 15.82 -0.62 -2.65
C THR A 58 14.64 -1.61 -2.71
N ASP A 59 14.65 -2.49 -3.70
CA ASP A 59 13.62 -3.53 -3.81
C ASP A 59 13.66 -4.53 -2.65
N ASP A 60 14.84 -4.73 -2.04
CA ASP A 60 14.97 -5.50 -0.80
C ASP A 60 14.25 -4.81 0.38
N MET A 61 14.33 -3.48 0.47
CA MET A 61 13.59 -2.74 1.47
C MET A 61 12.07 -2.81 1.23
N LYS A 62 11.62 -2.67 -0.04
CA LYS A 62 10.19 -2.84 -0.39
C LYS A 62 9.70 -4.25 -0.04
N LYS A 63 10.48 -5.28 -0.35
CA LYS A 63 10.25 -6.68 0.06
C LYS A 63 10.11 -6.82 1.56
N TYR A 64 11.06 -6.27 2.31
CA TYR A 64 11.03 -6.32 3.77
C TYR A 64 9.76 -5.64 4.32
N LEU A 65 9.49 -4.40 3.93
CA LEU A 65 8.35 -3.63 4.42
C LEU A 65 7.02 -4.27 4.05
N MET A 66 6.86 -4.77 2.82
CA MET A 66 5.63 -5.46 2.42
C MET A 66 5.34 -6.65 3.33
N ARG A 67 6.33 -7.50 3.63
CA ARG A 67 6.17 -8.67 4.50
C ARG A 67 5.89 -8.25 5.95
N LYS A 68 6.62 -7.24 6.45
CA LYS A 68 6.45 -6.69 7.80
C LYS A 68 5.03 -6.17 8.01
N ASN A 69 4.49 -5.49 7.00
CA ASN A 69 3.23 -4.74 7.07
C ASN A 69 1.98 -5.57 6.77
N LEU A 70 2.12 -6.86 6.44
CA LEU A 70 0.99 -7.79 6.37
C LEU A 70 0.29 -7.92 7.72
N ARG A 71 -1.04 -8.14 7.70
CA ARG A 71 -1.82 -8.33 8.92
C ARG A 71 -1.46 -9.66 9.58
N ASP A 72 -1.22 -9.61 10.90
CA ASP A 72 -0.97 -10.79 11.72
C ASP A 72 -2.17 -11.74 11.74
N GLY A 73 -1.91 -13.04 11.87
CA GLY A 73 -2.94 -14.08 11.88
C GLY A 73 -3.60 -14.33 10.52
N THR A 74 -3.10 -13.75 9.44
CA THR A 74 -3.53 -14.12 8.08
C THR A 74 -2.73 -15.30 7.56
N LYS A 75 -3.41 -16.26 6.92
CA LYS A 75 -2.79 -17.40 6.25
C LYS A 75 -1.72 -16.98 5.24
N PHE A 76 -1.91 -15.84 4.57
CA PHE A 76 -0.91 -15.30 3.65
C PHE A 76 0.38 -14.91 4.37
N LYS A 77 0.30 -14.19 5.50
CA LYS A 77 1.49 -13.82 6.28
C LYS A 77 2.22 -15.05 6.81
N GLU A 78 1.48 -16.05 7.29
CA GLU A 78 2.05 -17.33 7.73
C GLU A 78 2.80 -18.04 6.60
N MET A 79 2.17 -18.18 5.43
CA MET A 79 2.80 -18.79 4.26
C MET A 79 4.08 -18.06 3.86
N VAL A 80 4.06 -16.71 3.79
CA VAL A 80 5.25 -15.93 3.43
C VAL A 80 6.36 -16.09 4.47
N ALA A 81 6.02 -16.23 5.75
CA ALA A 81 7.00 -16.46 6.82
C ALA A 81 7.62 -17.86 6.79
N ILE A 82 6.83 -18.88 6.40
CA ILE A 82 7.28 -20.27 6.28
C ILE A 82 8.15 -20.45 5.03
N GLU A 83 7.62 -20.07 3.87
CA GLU A 83 8.24 -20.37 2.59
C GLU A 83 9.35 -19.38 2.20
N LYS A 84 9.41 -18.22 2.85
CA LYS A 84 10.46 -17.19 2.68
C LYS A 84 10.82 -16.92 1.21
N PRO A 85 9.84 -16.57 0.35
CA PRO A 85 10.09 -16.30 -1.07
C PRO A 85 11.17 -15.23 -1.24
N ALA A 86 12.14 -15.50 -2.12
CA ALA A 86 13.35 -14.69 -2.28
C ALA A 86 13.13 -13.49 -3.21
N THR A 87 12.31 -13.68 -4.23
CA THR A 87 12.05 -12.71 -5.30
C THR A 87 10.71 -12.01 -5.12
N TRP A 88 10.55 -10.85 -5.75
CA TRP A 88 9.27 -10.13 -5.77
C TRP A 88 8.20 -10.95 -6.52
N ASP A 89 8.60 -11.55 -7.63
CA ASP A 89 7.72 -12.37 -8.48
C ASP A 89 7.16 -13.58 -7.73
N GLU A 90 7.97 -14.27 -6.92
CA GLU A 90 7.49 -15.35 -6.07
C GLU A 90 6.44 -14.88 -5.06
N ILE A 91 6.59 -13.67 -4.50
CA ILE A 91 5.61 -13.15 -3.56
C ILE A 91 4.31 -12.81 -4.29
N LEU A 92 4.40 -12.16 -5.46
CA LEU A 92 3.23 -11.79 -6.26
C LEU A 92 2.46 -13.02 -6.74
N HIS A 93 3.16 -14.07 -7.19
CA HIS A 93 2.52 -15.32 -7.61
C HIS A 93 1.67 -15.93 -6.48
N LYS A 94 2.22 -15.99 -5.27
CA LYS A 94 1.49 -16.50 -4.11
C LYS A 94 0.38 -15.56 -3.65
N ALA A 95 0.60 -14.25 -3.78
CA ALA A 95 -0.43 -13.25 -3.48
C ALA A 95 -1.65 -13.40 -4.39
N GLN A 96 -1.44 -13.65 -5.68
CA GLN A 96 -2.53 -13.90 -6.64
C GLN A 96 -3.37 -15.12 -6.24
N ALA A 97 -2.72 -16.24 -5.93
CA ALA A 97 -3.41 -17.45 -5.47
C ALA A 97 -4.21 -17.20 -4.19
N TYR A 98 -3.63 -16.46 -3.23
CA TYR A 98 -4.33 -16.13 -1.99
C TYR A 98 -5.49 -15.16 -2.19
N MET A 99 -5.36 -14.14 -3.05
CA MET A 99 -6.45 -13.22 -3.35
C MET A 99 -7.68 -13.96 -3.88
N GLN A 100 -7.47 -14.91 -4.80
CA GLN A 100 -8.56 -15.72 -5.32
C GLN A 100 -9.23 -16.54 -4.22
N PHE A 101 -8.44 -17.23 -3.39
CA PHE A 101 -8.96 -17.98 -2.24
C PHE A 101 -9.75 -17.09 -1.26
N GLU A 102 -9.23 -15.89 -0.95
CA GLU A 102 -9.86 -14.92 -0.05
C GLU A 102 -11.20 -14.42 -0.63
N GLU A 103 -11.23 -14.09 -1.93
CA GLU A 103 -12.42 -13.63 -2.64
C GLU A 103 -13.52 -14.70 -2.71
N GLU A 104 -13.16 -15.95 -3.01
CA GLU A 104 -14.08 -17.09 -3.01
C GLU A 104 -14.67 -17.33 -1.62
N THR A 105 -13.82 -17.34 -0.58
CA THR A 105 -14.26 -17.53 0.81
C THR A 105 -15.22 -16.42 1.26
N MET A 106 -14.93 -15.16 0.91
CA MET A 106 -15.82 -14.04 1.22
C MET A 106 -17.15 -14.13 0.47
N ALA A 107 -17.12 -14.50 -0.81
CA ALA A 107 -18.33 -14.68 -1.61
C ALA A 107 -19.23 -15.79 -1.03
N ASP A 108 -18.64 -16.90 -0.60
CA ASP A 108 -19.37 -17.99 0.05
C ASP A 108 -19.96 -17.57 1.39
N ALA A 109 -19.21 -16.89 2.24
CA ALA A 109 -19.73 -16.36 3.50
C ALA A 109 -20.95 -15.45 3.28
N MET A 110 -20.89 -14.58 2.26
CA MET A 110 -22.00 -13.70 1.88
C MET A 110 -23.21 -14.41 1.28
N ARG A 111 -23.06 -15.64 0.77
CA ARG A 111 -24.19 -16.47 0.30
C ARG A 111 -24.90 -17.12 1.48
N HIS A 112 -24.15 -17.61 2.47
CA HIS A 112 -24.70 -18.25 3.66
C HIS A 112 -25.47 -17.26 4.54
N THR A 113 -24.92 -16.08 4.79
CA THR A 113 -25.62 -15.06 5.61
C THR A 113 -26.96 -14.63 5.02
N ARG A 114 -27.07 -14.57 3.68
CA ARG A 114 -28.33 -14.23 3.00
C ARG A 114 -29.37 -15.36 3.02
N ALA A 115 -28.92 -16.60 3.19
CA ALA A 115 -29.82 -17.75 3.29
C ALA A 115 -30.40 -17.92 4.70
N ASP A 116 -29.67 -17.48 5.73
CA ASP A 116 -30.10 -17.57 7.13
C ASP A 116 -31.05 -16.42 7.55
N ASP A 117 -31.05 -15.30 6.82
CA ASP A 117 -31.91 -14.13 7.07
C ASP A 117 -33.29 -14.20 6.39
N ASN A 118 -33.65 -15.33 5.76
CA ASN A 118 -34.83 -15.48 4.88
C ASN A 118 -35.69 -16.69 5.26
#